data_AF-A0A258LP94-F1
#
_entry.id   AF-A0A258LP94-F1
#
_cell.length_a   1.000
_cell.length_b   1.000
_cell.length_c   1.000
_cell.angle_alpha   90.00
_cell.angle_beta   90.00
_cell.angle_gamma   90.00
#
_symmetry.space_group_name_H-M   'P 1'
#
loop_
_entity.id
_entity.type
_entity.pdbx_description
1 polymer ?
#
loop_
_entity_poly.entity_id
_entity_poly.type
_entity_poly.pdbx_seq_one_letter_code
_entity_poly.pdbx_strand_id
1 'polypeptide(L)'
;MTDPVAAHDLAPDVSFDGGDLDCGNGLLLLIRKHIDPLPRGGLLEIRSTEISVDEDLPAWCRLTGNEFISWTKVKKQRSFLVAKGKLAERSAPSPAPARVPAQAVPAAARPARSPVTPPPIPPLAVMGIGSWPRPRWMVEAMHAYVEGRLSEAAFQETADDAVRLAVAAQEKAGADVVTDGEQRRDSYASFVASRLDNCQLIPLTDLLPLVDHPEEFEAELRALDIPAGDVRHPAVFGPLARSRPLVAHEVDF
;
A
#
# COMPACT_ATOMS: atom_id res chain seq x y z
N MET A 1 15.36 -27.91 -2.61
CA MET A 1 14.08 -27.79 -1.88
C MET A 1 14.31 -28.27 -0.47
N THR A 2 13.86 -27.52 0.53
CA THR A 2 13.93 -27.95 1.92
C THR A 2 12.86 -29.02 2.13
N ASP A 3 13.19 -30.18 2.69
CA ASP A 3 12.21 -31.23 2.96
C ASP A 3 11.18 -30.77 4.03
N PRO A 4 9.95 -31.29 4.00
CA PRO A 4 8.95 -30.94 5.00
C PRO A 4 9.37 -31.44 6.38
N VAL A 5 9.28 -30.58 7.38
CA VAL A 5 9.49 -30.94 8.78
C VAL A 5 8.22 -31.54 9.38
N ALA A 6 8.36 -32.31 10.46
CA ALA A 6 7.22 -32.93 11.14
C ALA A 6 6.35 -31.90 11.88
N ALA A 7 6.97 -30.86 12.43
CA ALA A 7 6.33 -29.73 13.09
C ALA A 7 7.24 -28.50 13.00
N HIS A 8 6.67 -27.30 13.14
CA HIS A 8 7.44 -26.06 13.20
C HIS A 8 8.11 -25.92 14.58
N ASP A 9 9.41 -25.59 14.60
CA ASP A 9 10.15 -25.35 15.85
C ASP A 9 9.80 -24.01 16.51
N LEU A 10 9.24 -23.08 15.75
CA LEU A 10 8.86 -21.74 16.21
C LEU A 10 7.35 -21.55 16.10
N ALA A 11 6.77 -20.91 17.10
CA ALA A 11 5.36 -20.55 17.09
C ALA A 11 5.12 -19.32 16.19
N PRO A 12 4.10 -19.35 15.32
CA PRO A 12 3.73 -18.17 14.53
C PRO A 12 3.13 -17.07 15.40
N ASP A 13 3.35 -15.81 15.02
CA ASP A 13 2.73 -14.66 15.66
C ASP A 13 1.31 -14.42 15.10
N VAL A 14 1.11 -14.73 13.81
CA VAL A 14 -0.19 -14.71 13.12
C VAL A 14 -0.29 -15.92 12.20
N SER A 15 -1.49 -16.48 12.04
CA SER A 15 -1.77 -17.54 11.07
C SER A 15 -3.07 -17.30 10.30
N PHE A 16 -3.11 -17.79 9.05
CA PHE A 16 -4.35 -17.86 8.27
C PHE A 16 -4.39 -19.13 7.42
N ASP A 17 -5.58 -19.44 6.87
CA ASP A 17 -5.78 -20.53 5.92
C ASP A 17 -6.15 -19.94 4.56
N GLY A 18 -5.30 -20.19 3.56
CA GLY A 18 -5.48 -19.78 2.17
C GLY A 18 -6.27 -20.79 1.34
N GLY A 19 -6.62 -21.96 1.88
CA GLY A 19 -7.43 -22.96 1.18
C GLY A 19 -6.77 -23.46 -0.11
N ASP A 20 -7.51 -23.43 -1.21
CA ASP A 20 -7.09 -23.83 -2.55
C ASP A 20 -6.61 -22.67 -3.42
N LEU A 21 -6.36 -21.49 -2.83
CA LEU A 21 -5.79 -20.36 -3.55
C LEU A 21 -4.30 -20.61 -3.83
N ASP A 22 -3.90 -20.41 -5.08
CA ASP A 22 -2.50 -20.31 -5.48
C ASP A 22 -1.99 -18.86 -5.37
N CYS A 23 -0.68 -18.67 -5.53
CA CYS A 23 -0.08 -17.34 -5.55
C CYS A 23 -0.62 -16.46 -6.68
N GLY A 24 -1.25 -17.06 -7.70
CA GLY A 24 -1.79 -16.34 -8.83
C GLY A 24 -3.23 -15.83 -8.68
N ASN A 25 -4.05 -16.49 -7.86
CA ASN A 25 -5.47 -16.22 -7.71
C ASN A 25 -5.82 -15.71 -6.31
N GLY A 26 -4.92 -14.92 -5.71
CA GLY A 26 -5.21 -14.14 -4.51
C GLY A 26 -4.58 -14.63 -3.20
N LEU A 27 -3.80 -15.72 -3.18
CA LEU A 27 -3.07 -16.12 -1.97
C LEU A 27 -2.09 -15.02 -1.53
N LEU A 28 -1.38 -14.38 -2.48
CA LEU A 28 -0.46 -13.28 -2.17
C LEU A 28 -1.15 -12.11 -1.49
N LEU A 29 -2.39 -11.80 -1.86
CA LEU A 29 -3.17 -10.75 -1.22
C LEU A 29 -3.48 -11.10 0.25
N LEU A 30 -3.81 -12.36 0.54
CA LEU A 30 -4.00 -12.82 1.92
C LEU A 30 -2.69 -12.78 2.70
N ILE A 31 -1.58 -13.19 2.09
CA ILE A 31 -0.26 -13.09 2.73
C ILE A 31 0.05 -11.65 3.09
N ARG A 32 -0.12 -10.69 2.15
CA ARG A 32 0.09 -9.24 2.39
C ARG A 32 -0.73 -8.72 3.56
N LYS A 33 -2.03 -9.02 3.55
CA LYS A 33 -2.97 -8.64 4.62
C LYS A 33 -2.49 -9.06 6.01
N HIS A 34 -1.78 -10.18 6.11
CA HIS A 34 -1.30 -10.72 7.38
C HIS A 34 0.17 -10.43 7.69
N ILE A 35 1.04 -10.28 6.69
CA ILE A 35 2.48 -10.04 6.88
C ILE A 35 2.82 -8.55 7.01
N ASP A 36 2.12 -7.67 6.29
CA ASP A 36 2.45 -6.24 6.27
C ASP A 36 2.27 -5.57 7.64
N PRO A 37 1.26 -5.92 8.47
CA PRO A 37 1.15 -5.41 9.83
C PRO A 37 2.21 -5.92 10.82
N LEU A 38 2.94 -7.00 10.51
CA LEU A 38 3.92 -7.57 11.43
C LEU A 38 5.17 -6.68 11.57
N PRO A 39 5.82 -6.64 12.75
CA PRO A 39 7.17 -6.09 12.85
C PRO A 39 8.16 -6.94 12.07
N ARG A 40 9.33 -6.37 11.74
CA ARG A 40 10.44 -7.17 11.18
C ARG A 40 10.85 -8.27 12.16
N GLY A 41 11.12 -9.47 11.63
CA GLY A 41 11.32 -10.69 12.40
C GLY A 41 10.03 -11.38 12.89
N GLY A 42 8.85 -10.78 12.67
CA GLY A 42 7.56 -11.41 12.99
C GLY A 42 7.27 -12.62 12.09
N LEU A 43 6.67 -13.66 12.67
CA LEU A 43 6.38 -14.93 12.02
C LEU A 43 4.92 -15.05 11.58
N LEU A 44 4.74 -15.40 10.32
CA LEU A 44 3.47 -15.70 9.70
C LEU A 44 3.39 -17.18 9.32
N GLU A 45 2.34 -17.85 9.78
CA GLU A 45 1.96 -19.19 9.29
C GLU A 45 0.92 -19.07 8.17
N ILE A 46 1.23 -19.68 7.02
CA ILE A 46 0.37 -19.77 5.85
C ILE A 46 -0.02 -21.23 5.66
N ARG A 47 -1.31 -21.53 5.84
CA ARG A 47 -1.84 -22.88 5.58
C ARG A 47 -2.48 -22.91 4.20
N SER A 48 -2.21 -23.95 3.41
CA SER A 48 -2.78 -24.12 2.08
C SER A 48 -2.96 -25.60 1.73
N THR A 49 -3.99 -25.91 0.95
CA THR A 49 -4.19 -27.21 0.31
C THR A 49 -3.73 -27.25 -1.14
N GLU A 50 -3.44 -26.07 -1.72
CA GLU A 50 -2.97 -25.94 -3.09
C GLU A 50 -1.58 -26.56 -3.27
N ILE A 51 -1.28 -27.10 -4.45
CA ILE A 51 -0.04 -27.85 -4.70
C ILE A 51 1.10 -26.97 -5.22
N SER A 52 0.80 -25.95 -6.01
CA SER A 52 1.80 -25.03 -6.60
C SER A 52 2.58 -24.23 -5.56
N VAL A 53 1.96 -23.97 -4.40
CA VAL A 53 2.54 -23.19 -3.29
C VAL A 53 3.83 -23.80 -2.70
N ASP A 54 4.08 -25.10 -2.93
CA ASP A 54 5.33 -25.78 -2.54
C ASP A 54 6.55 -25.11 -3.20
N GLU A 55 6.38 -24.59 -4.42
CA GLU A 55 7.41 -23.91 -5.22
C GLU A 55 7.28 -22.39 -5.13
N ASP A 56 6.04 -21.89 -5.20
CA ASP A 56 5.77 -20.46 -5.29
C ASP A 56 6.13 -19.71 -4.00
N LEU A 57 5.82 -20.24 -2.82
CA LEU A 57 6.07 -19.53 -1.56
C LEU A 57 7.57 -19.34 -1.27
N PRO A 58 8.44 -20.35 -1.41
CA PRO A 58 9.88 -20.14 -1.32
C PRO A 58 10.41 -19.14 -2.35
N ALA A 59 9.88 -19.12 -3.58
CA ALA A 59 10.26 -18.16 -4.60
C ALA A 59 9.84 -16.73 -4.23
N TRP A 60 8.59 -16.55 -3.82
CA TRP A 60 8.05 -15.29 -3.35
C TRP A 60 8.82 -14.74 -2.14
N CYS A 61 9.19 -15.59 -1.18
CA CYS A 61 10.01 -15.18 -0.03
C CYS A 61 11.35 -14.58 -0.48
N ARG A 62 12.04 -15.23 -1.43
CA ARG A 62 13.30 -14.72 -2.00
C ARG A 62 13.11 -13.38 -2.69
N LEU A 63 12.06 -13.24 -3.50
CA LEU A 63 11.77 -12.01 -4.25
C LEU A 63 11.40 -10.83 -3.35
N THR A 64 10.71 -11.10 -2.23
CA THR A 64 10.21 -10.07 -1.31
C THR A 64 11.14 -9.81 -0.12
N GLY A 65 12.26 -10.53 -0.01
CA GLY A 65 13.22 -10.39 1.08
C GLY A 65 12.75 -10.97 2.42
N ASN A 66 11.70 -11.80 2.41
CA ASN A 66 11.22 -12.53 3.58
C ASN A 66 11.99 -13.84 3.75
N GLU A 67 12.22 -14.25 5.00
CA GLU A 67 12.95 -15.47 5.30
C GLU A 67 11.99 -16.66 5.43
N PHE A 68 12.17 -17.66 4.56
CA PHE A 68 11.44 -18.92 4.63
C PHE A 68 12.05 -19.78 5.75
N ILE A 69 11.26 -20.12 6.77
CA ILE A 69 11.77 -20.80 7.97
C ILE A 69 11.63 -22.31 7.85
N SER A 70 10.41 -22.78 7.64
CA SER A 70 10.11 -24.21 7.58
C SER A 70 8.74 -24.44 6.96
N TRP A 71 8.47 -25.68 6.55
CA TRP A 71 7.14 -26.08 6.14
C TRP A 71 6.83 -27.51 6.55
N THR A 72 5.54 -27.78 6.78
CA THR A 72 5.03 -29.10 7.14
C THR A 72 4.01 -29.55 6.09
N LYS A 73 3.85 -30.88 5.96
CA LYS A 73 2.83 -31.46 5.09
C LYS A 73 2.11 -32.60 5.79
N VAL A 74 0.83 -32.43 6.05
CA VAL A 74 -0.05 -33.45 6.62
C VAL A 74 -1.16 -33.75 5.63
N LYS A 75 -1.07 -34.91 4.97
CA LYS A 75 -1.96 -35.29 3.86
C LYS A 75 -1.92 -34.25 2.73
N LYS A 76 -3.05 -33.55 2.50
CA LYS A 76 -3.18 -32.47 1.51
C LYS A 76 -2.89 -31.10 2.10
N GLN A 77 -2.86 -30.96 3.43
CA GLN A 77 -2.62 -29.69 4.08
C GLN A 77 -1.13 -29.43 4.17
N ARG A 78 -0.73 -28.23 3.77
CA ARG A 78 0.60 -27.67 3.98
C ARG A 78 0.51 -26.53 4.98
N SER A 79 1.57 -26.35 5.75
CA SER A 79 1.76 -25.17 6.58
C SER A 79 3.17 -24.62 6.35
N PHE A 80 3.28 -23.35 6.00
CA PHE A 80 4.53 -22.66 5.73
C PHE A 80 4.75 -21.58 6.77
N LEU A 81 5.94 -21.55 7.36
CA LEU A 81 6.33 -20.55 8.34
C LEU A 81 7.34 -19.59 7.71
N VAL A 82 6.98 -18.31 7.69
CA VAL A 82 7.76 -17.24 7.03
C VAL A 82 7.99 -16.11 8.03
N ALA A 83 9.21 -15.57 8.07
CA ALA A 83 9.52 -14.36 8.82
C ALA A 83 9.47 -13.13 7.92
N LYS A 84 8.89 -12.03 8.42
CA LYS A 84 8.98 -10.72 7.75
C LYS A 84 10.41 -10.21 7.81
N GLY A 85 11.09 -10.07 6.67
CA GLY A 85 12.52 -9.78 6.66
C GLY A 85 13.35 -10.96 7.16
N LYS A 86 14.35 -10.72 8.01
CA LYS A 86 15.20 -11.79 8.59
C LYS A 86 14.73 -12.19 9.98
N LEU A 87 14.75 -13.48 10.30
CA LEU A 87 14.43 -14.01 11.63
C LEU A 87 15.38 -13.46 12.70
N ALA A 88 16.64 -13.20 12.34
CA ALA A 88 17.63 -12.60 13.24
C ALA A 88 17.23 -11.21 13.77
N GLU A 89 16.31 -10.51 13.10
CA GLU A 89 15.80 -9.20 13.51
C GLU A 89 14.65 -9.30 14.52
N ARG A 90 14.21 -10.53 14.85
CA ARG A 90 13.15 -10.78 15.81
C ARG A 90 13.57 -10.31 17.20
N SER A 91 12.90 -9.28 17.70
CA SER A 91 12.91 -8.92 19.11
C SER A 91 11.95 -9.85 19.88
N ALA A 92 12.13 -9.98 21.20
CA ALA A 92 11.32 -10.86 22.07
C ALA A 92 9.82 -10.76 21.71
N PRO A 93 9.07 -11.88 21.75
CA PRO A 93 7.69 -11.95 21.26
C PRO A 93 6.86 -10.81 21.87
N SER A 94 6.54 -9.81 21.06
CA SER A 94 5.49 -8.87 21.40
C SER A 94 4.19 -9.65 21.32
N PRO A 95 3.30 -9.58 22.32
CA PRO A 95 2.02 -10.26 22.26
C PRO A 95 1.37 -9.92 20.91
N ALA A 96 0.93 -10.95 20.20
CA ALA A 96 0.27 -10.81 18.91
C ALA A 96 -0.69 -9.63 18.99
N PRO A 97 -0.67 -8.68 18.03
CA PRO A 97 -1.71 -7.67 17.99
C PRO A 97 -3.02 -8.44 17.98
N ALA A 98 -3.81 -8.29 19.05
CA ALA A 98 -5.05 -9.02 19.23
C ALA A 98 -5.78 -8.94 17.90
N ARG A 99 -6.09 -10.12 17.32
CA ARG A 99 -6.77 -10.25 16.03
C ARG A 99 -7.92 -9.26 16.07
N VAL A 100 -7.73 -8.09 15.46
CA VAL A 100 -8.82 -7.14 15.33
C VAL A 100 -9.75 -7.95 14.44
N PRO A 101 -10.94 -8.35 14.92
CA PRO A 101 -11.93 -8.85 13.99
C PRO A 101 -11.97 -7.82 12.86
N ALA A 102 -12.23 -8.23 11.63
CA ALA A 102 -12.74 -7.27 10.66
C ALA A 102 -14.02 -6.71 11.29
N GLN A 103 -13.87 -5.69 12.14
CA GLN A 103 -14.95 -4.88 12.61
C GLN A 103 -15.47 -4.34 11.30
N ALA A 104 -16.71 -4.71 10.97
CA ALA A 104 -17.48 -3.93 10.04
C ALA A 104 -17.26 -2.50 10.50
N VAL A 105 -16.45 -1.74 9.76
CA VAL A 105 -16.17 -0.35 10.06
C VAL A 105 -17.57 0.23 10.08
N PRO A 106 -18.13 0.60 11.25
CA PRO A 106 -19.48 1.13 11.27
C PRO A 106 -19.39 2.31 10.33
N ALA A 107 -20.23 2.35 9.30
CA ALA A 107 -20.26 3.48 8.39
C ALA A 107 -20.54 4.70 9.27
N ALA A 108 -19.47 5.42 9.66
CA ALA A 108 -19.60 6.54 10.55
C ALA A 108 -20.58 7.48 9.86
N ALA A 109 -21.68 7.80 10.56
CA ALA A 109 -22.73 8.63 10.01
C ALA A 109 -22.06 9.90 9.47
N ARG A 110 -22.06 10.05 8.14
CA ARG A 110 -21.38 11.18 7.50
C ARG A 110 -22.11 12.42 7.99
N PRO A 111 -21.43 13.40 8.63
CA PRO A 111 -22.09 14.64 8.96
C PRO A 111 -22.69 15.20 7.68
N ALA A 112 -23.97 15.56 7.74
CA ALA A 112 -24.65 16.19 6.62
C ALA A 112 -23.86 17.44 6.24
N ARG A 113 -23.37 17.49 5.00
CA ARG A 113 -22.67 18.67 4.49
C ARG A 113 -23.72 19.74 4.23
N SER A 114 -23.61 20.87 4.92
CA SER A 114 -24.37 22.05 4.56
C SER A 114 -23.87 22.56 3.20
N PRO A 115 -24.77 22.89 2.25
CA PRO A 115 -24.38 23.57 1.02
C PRO A 115 -23.68 24.89 1.38
N VAL A 116 -22.52 25.15 0.76
CA VAL A 116 -21.84 26.44 0.84
C VAL A 116 -22.15 27.19 -0.44
N THR A 117 -22.57 28.45 -0.33
CA THR A 117 -22.73 29.32 -1.48
C THR A 117 -21.35 29.70 -2.01
N PRO A 118 -20.98 29.33 -3.26
CA PRO A 118 -19.68 29.69 -3.80
C PRO A 118 -19.62 31.19 -4.10
N PRO A 119 -18.42 31.80 -4.07
CA PRO A 119 -18.23 33.15 -4.58
C PRO A 119 -18.57 33.21 -6.08
N PRO A 120 -19.03 34.37 -6.60
CA PRO A 120 -19.31 34.53 -8.02
C PRO A 120 -18.02 34.42 -8.85
N ILE A 121 -18.07 33.67 -9.95
CA ILE A 121 -16.95 33.49 -10.88
C ILE A 121 -17.10 34.50 -12.02
N PRO A 122 -16.07 35.31 -12.34
CA PRO A 122 -16.16 36.28 -13.41
C PRO A 122 -16.28 35.62 -14.79
N PRO A 123 -16.88 36.30 -15.79
CA PRO A 123 -16.83 35.84 -17.18
C PRO A 123 -15.39 35.69 -17.67
N LEU A 124 -15.10 34.60 -18.40
CA LEU A 124 -13.77 34.27 -18.91
C LEU A 124 -12.70 34.03 -17.81
N ALA A 125 -13.13 33.57 -16.63
CA ALA A 125 -12.22 33.19 -15.55
C ALA A 125 -11.15 32.18 -15.99
N VAL A 126 -9.92 32.40 -15.52
CA VAL A 126 -8.74 31.59 -15.77
C VAL A 126 -8.47 30.69 -14.57
N MET A 127 -8.30 29.38 -14.81
CA MET A 127 -7.93 28.42 -13.78
C MET A 127 -7.03 27.31 -14.33
N GLY A 128 -6.22 26.72 -13.45
CA GLY A 128 -5.51 25.47 -13.73
C GLY A 128 -6.39 24.23 -13.55
N ILE A 129 -5.92 23.07 -14.01
CA ILE A 129 -6.64 21.79 -13.83
C ILE A 129 -6.37 21.16 -12.46
N GLY A 130 -5.15 21.30 -11.92
CA GLY A 130 -4.77 20.65 -10.67
C GLY A 130 -3.29 20.78 -10.38
N SER A 131 -2.49 19.86 -10.94
CA SER A 131 -1.07 19.73 -10.65
C SER A 131 -0.20 20.92 -11.08
N TRP A 132 0.84 21.19 -10.28
CA TRP A 132 1.89 22.16 -10.56
C TRP A 132 3.29 21.54 -10.43
N PRO A 133 4.31 22.04 -11.15
CA PRO A 133 5.67 21.54 -11.05
C PRO A 133 6.20 21.59 -9.61
N ARG A 134 6.65 20.44 -9.10
CA ARG A 134 7.23 20.33 -7.77
C ARG A 134 8.67 20.85 -7.77
N PRO A 135 9.07 21.68 -6.79
CA PRO A 135 10.47 21.98 -6.56
C PRO A 135 11.27 20.70 -6.28
N ARG A 136 12.57 20.69 -6.62
CA ARG A 136 13.45 19.53 -6.42
C ARG A 136 13.40 19.01 -4.98
N TRP A 137 13.46 19.91 -4.00
CA TRP A 137 13.43 19.56 -2.58
C TRP A 137 12.11 18.90 -2.17
N MET A 138 11.00 19.19 -2.85
CA MET A 138 9.70 18.56 -2.57
C MET A 138 9.69 17.12 -3.08
N VAL A 139 10.27 16.86 -4.25
CA VAL A 139 10.45 15.51 -4.80
C VAL A 139 11.34 14.68 -3.87
N GLU A 140 12.46 15.25 -3.39
CA GLU A 140 13.36 14.59 -2.45
C GLU A 140 12.66 14.28 -1.11
N ALA A 141 11.83 15.19 -0.61
CA ALA A 141 11.03 14.98 0.60
C ALA A 141 10.00 13.87 0.44
N MET A 142 9.34 13.75 -0.72
CA MET A 142 8.43 12.63 -1.02
C MET A 142 9.16 11.29 -0.93
N HIS A 143 10.34 11.20 -1.55
CA HIS A 143 11.14 9.97 -1.52
C HIS A 143 11.56 9.63 -0.09
N ALA A 144 12.06 10.61 0.66
CA ALA A 144 12.46 10.40 2.05
C ALA A 144 11.28 10.00 2.96
N TYR A 145 10.09 10.53 2.71
CA TYR A 145 8.88 10.17 3.45
C TYR A 145 8.43 8.73 3.12
N VAL A 146 8.37 8.35 1.84
CA VAL A 146 8.02 6.99 1.42
C VAL A 146 9.03 5.95 1.95
N GLU A 147 10.30 6.31 2.05
CA GLU A 147 11.36 5.46 2.63
C GLU A 147 11.38 5.46 4.17
N GLY A 148 10.50 6.22 4.83
CA GLY A 148 10.45 6.32 6.29
C GLY A 148 11.61 7.11 6.93
N ARG A 149 12.37 7.86 6.12
CA ARG A 149 13.48 8.73 6.58
C ARG A 149 13.02 10.13 6.97
N LEU A 150 11.80 10.52 6.60
CA LEU A 150 11.19 11.81 6.96
C LEU A 150 9.91 11.57 7.77
N SER A 151 9.73 12.32 8.85
CA SER A 151 8.50 12.23 9.64
C SER A 151 7.33 12.83 8.87
N GLU A 152 6.10 12.38 9.16
CA GLU A 152 4.87 12.96 8.60
C GLU A 152 4.83 14.48 8.78
N ALA A 153 5.12 14.97 10.00
CA ALA A 153 5.05 16.40 10.30
C ALA A 153 6.02 17.21 9.43
N ALA A 154 7.26 16.73 9.26
CA ALA A 154 8.25 17.41 8.43
C ALA A 154 7.91 17.33 6.92
N PHE A 155 7.32 16.21 6.49
CA PHE A 155 6.79 16.08 5.13
C PHE A 155 5.67 17.08 4.86
N GLN A 156 4.70 17.18 5.77
CA GLN A 156 3.59 18.13 5.64
C GLN A 156 4.07 19.58 5.65
N GLU A 157 5.00 19.96 6.53
CA GLU A 157 5.60 21.30 6.55
C GLU A 157 6.33 21.62 5.23
N THR A 158 7.11 20.67 4.71
CA THR A 158 7.78 20.82 3.41
C THR A 158 6.75 21.02 2.30
N ALA A 159 5.67 20.25 2.32
CA ALA A 159 4.64 20.35 1.29
C ALA A 159 3.80 21.63 1.40
N ASP A 160 3.59 22.16 2.61
CA ASP A 160 3.00 23.48 2.85
C ASP A 160 3.76 24.58 2.09
N ASP A 161 5.10 24.56 2.17
CA ASP A 161 5.93 25.51 1.44
C ASP A 161 5.81 25.35 -0.08
N ALA A 162 5.64 24.13 -0.57
CA ALA A 162 5.49 23.87 -2.00
C ALA A 162 4.15 24.40 -2.50
N VAL A 163 3.08 24.21 -1.72
CA VAL A 163 1.75 24.75 -1.98
C VAL A 163 1.79 26.27 -2.01
N ARG A 164 2.45 26.93 -1.05
CA ARG A 164 2.60 28.40 -1.04
C ARG A 164 3.25 28.92 -2.32
N LEU A 165 4.30 28.24 -2.81
CA LEU A 165 4.95 28.61 -4.06
C LEU A 165 4.03 28.44 -5.28
N ALA A 166 3.29 27.33 -5.35
CA ALA A 166 2.34 27.08 -6.43
C ALA A 166 1.21 28.12 -6.45
N VAL A 167 0.64 28.45 -5.29
CA VAL A 167 -0.41 29.46 -5.16
C VAL A 167 0.13 30.84 -5.51
N ALA A 168 1.28 31.25 -4.97
CA ALA A 168 1.89 32.54 -5.28
C ALA A 168 2.19 32.73 -6.78
N ALA A 169 2.60 31.65 -7.47
CA ALA A 169 2.80 31.67 -8.91
C ALA A 169 1.49 31.88 -9.69
N GLN A 170 0.40 31.23 -9.26
CA GLN A 170 -0.93 31.38 -9.85
C GLN A 170 -1.50 32.79 -9.64
N GLU A 171 -1.40 33.32 -8.42
CA GLU A 171 -1.83 34.67 -8.08
C GLU A 171 -1.06 35.71 -8.91
N LYS A 172 0.27 35.56 -9.02
CA LYS A 172 1.10 36.43 -9.86
C LYS A 172 0.74 36.34 -11.34
N ALA A 173 0.29 35.18 -11.82
CA ALA A 173 -0.17 34.99 -13.19
C ALA A 173 -1.58 35.56 -13.42
N GLY A 174 -2.30 35.97 -12.37
CA GLY A 174 -3.66 36.49 -12.46
C GLY A 174 -4.72 35.40 -12.65
N ALA A 175 -4.49 34.19 -12.13
CA ALA A 175 -5.52 33.15 -12.11
C ALA A 175 -6.69 33.55 -11.19
N ASP A 176 -7.92 33.36 -11.65
CA ASP A 176 -9.14 33.65 -10.88
C ASP A 176 -9.47 32.56 -9.86
N VAL A 177 -9.10 31.31 -10.17
CA VAL A 177 -9.25 30.16 -9.29
C VAL A 177 -7.92 29.41 -9.20
N VAL A 178 -7.43 29.25 -7.98
CA VAL A 178 -6.15 28.59 -7.69
C VAL A 178 -6.36 27.14 -7.27
N THR A 179 -5.31 26.34 -7.45
CA THR A 179 -5.19 25.00 -6.89
C THR A 179 -3.98 24.93 -5.96
N ASP A 180 -3.95 23.95 -5.06
CA ASP A 180 -2.78 23.68 -4.22
C ASP A 180 -1.61 23.07 -5.01
N GLY A 181 -1.80 22.81 -6.30
CA GLY A 181 -0.80 22.18 -7.16
C GLY A 181 -0.62 20.68 -6.93
N GLU A 182 -1.44 20.05 -6.09
CA GLU A 182 -1.33 18.64 -5.70
C GLU A 182 0.08 18.27 -5.20
N GLN A 183 0.75 19.21 -4.52
CA GLN A 183 2.18 19.09 -4.22
C GLN A 183 2.49 17.87 -3.36
N ARG A 184 1.56 17.45 -2.50
CA ARG A 184 1.70 16.31 -1.57
C ARG A 184 1.44 14.93 -2.20
N ARG A 185 0.97 14.89 -3.45
CA ARG A 185 0.43 13.66 -4.05
C ARG A 185 1.45 13.03 -5.00
N ASP A 186 1.77 11.77 -4.79
CA ASP A 186 2.60 10.95 -5.69
C ASP A 186 1.83 10.53 -6.95
N SER A 187 0.57 10.15 -6.78
CA SER A 187 -0.33 9.70 -7.83
C SER A 187 -1.78 9.93 -7.42
N TYR A 188 -2.65 10.24 -8.39
CA TYR A 188 -4.09 10.41 -8.13
C TYR A 188 -4.70 9.13 -7.53
N ALA A 189 -4.27 7.96 -7.99
CA ALA A 189 -4.84 6.68 -7.60
C ALA A 189 -4.28 6.23 -6.25
N SER A 190 -2.95 6.29 -6.11
CA SER A 190 -2.26 5.80 -4.90
C SER A 190 -2.64 6.61 -3.66
N PHE A 191 -2.78 7.93 -3.83
CA PHE A 191 -3.24 8.85 -2.80
C PHE A 191 -4.64 8.53 -2.27
N VAL A 192 -5.59 8.22 -3.17
CA VAL A 192 -6.95 7.84 -2.74
C VAL A 192 -6.92 6.48 -2.06
N ALA A 193 -6.19 5.52 -2.63
CA ALA A 193 -6.07 4.16 -2.11
C ALA A 193 -5.53 4.13 -0.67
N SER A 194 -4.49 4.91 -0.36
CA SER A 194 -3.87 4.96 0.97
C SER A 194 -4.78 5.55 2.06
N ARG A 195 -5.88 6.21 1.67
CA ARG A 195 -6.82 6.84 2.60
C ARG A 195 -8.18 6.15 2.69
N LEU A 196 -8.46 5.16 1.83
CA LEU A 196 -9.65 4.33 1.91
C LEU A 196 -9.41 3.10 2.78
N ASP A 197 -10.42 2.74 3.58
CA ASP A 197 -10.39 1.51 4.34
C ASP A 197 -10.47 0.31 3.39
N ASN A 198 -9.77 -0.77 3.72
CA ASN A 198 -9.68 -2.00 2.90
C ASN A 198 -9.03 -1.80 1.51
N CYS A 199 -8.27 -0.72 1.31
CA CYS A 199 -7.46 -0.53 0.12
C CYS A 199 -5.98 -0.38 0.51
N GLN A 200 -5.07 -1.04 -0.22
CA GLN A 200 -3.64 -1.00 0.05
C GLN A 200 -2.85 -0.96 -1.25
N LEU A 201 -1.62 -0.44 -1.18
CA LEU A 201 -0.69 -0.39 -2.29
C LEU A 201 0.17 -1.66 -2.35
N ILE A 202 -0.08 -2.52 -3.32
CA ILE A 202 0.70 -3.73 -3.55
C ILE A 202 1.73 -3.51 -4.67
N PRO A 203 2.90 -4.15 -4.63
CA PRO A 203 3.81 -4.14 -5.77
C PRO A 203 3.11 -4.61 -7.04
N LEU A 204 3.43 -4.00 -8.16
CA LEU A 204 2.80 -4.35 -9.44
C LEU A 204 3.13 -5.80 -9.86
N THR A 205 4.26 -6.33 -9.40
CA THR A 205 4.63 -7.75 -9.53
C THR A 205 3.60 -8.70 -8.94
N ASP A 206 2.89 -8.29 -7.88
CA ASP A 206 1.87 -9.12 -7.23
C ASP A 206 0.60 -9.21 -8.10
N LEU A 207 0.47 -8.40 -9.16
CA LEU A 207 -0.61 -8.47 -10.16
C LEU A 207 -0.24 -9.28 -11.41
N LEU A 208 1.04 -9.57 -11.65
CA LEU A 208 1.47 -10.32 -12.82
C LEU A 208 0.74 -11.66 -13.00
N PRO A 209 0.44 -12.41 -11.95
CA PRO A 209 -0.32 -13.65 -12.12
C PRO A 209 -1.81 -13.46 -12.47
N LEU A 210 -2.35 -12.25 -12.28
CA LEU A 210 -3.76 -11.92 -12.49
C LEU A 210 -4.04 -11.30 -13.87
N VAL A 211 -2.99 -11.02 -14.65
CA VAL A 211 -3.12 -10.48 -16.01
C VAL A 211 -3.06 -11.61 -17.04
N ASP A 212 -3.86 -11.50 -18.10
CA ASP A 212 -3.96 -12.54 -19.13
C ASP A 212 -2.63 -12.78 -19.87
N HIS A 213 -1.82 -11.72 -20.02
CA HIS A 213 -0.55 -11.74 -20.74
C HIS A 213 0.57 -11.08 -19.89
N PRO A 214 1.13 -11.79 -18.89
CA PRO A 214 2.11 -11.23 -17.97
C PRO A 214 3.40 -10.75 -18.66
N GLU A 215 3.86 -11.47 -19.68
CA GLU A 215 5.08 -11.10 -20.42
C GLU A 215 4.90 -9.80 -21.21
N GLU A 216 3.72 -9.59 -21.82
CA GLU A 216 3.37 -8.37 -22.54
C GLU A 216 3.24 -7.19 -21.58
N PHE A 217 2.56 -7.40 -20.45
CA PHE A 217 2.42 -6.38 -19.41
C PHE A 217 3.77 -5.97 -18.82
N GLU A 218 4.67 -6.92 -18.53
CA GLU A 218 6.03 -6.58 -18.12
C GLU A 218 6.81 -5.83 -19.21
N ALA A 219 6.63 -6.20 -20.49
CA ALA A 219 7.28 -5.54 -21.60
C ALA A 219 6.79 -4.08 -21.74
N GLU A 220 5.50 -3.82 -21.54
CA GLU A 220 4.93 -2.48 -21.51
C GLU A 220 5.50 -1.65 -20.35
N LEU A 221 5.59 -2.22 -19.15
CA LEU A 221 6.17 -1.52 -17.99
C LEU A 221 7.64 -1.18 -18.21
N ARG A 222 8.42 -2.11 -18.79
CA ARG A 222 9.80 -1.85 -19.19
C ARG A 222 9.89 -0.75 -20.26
N ALA A 223 8.99 -0.75 -21.23
CA ALA A 223 8.96 0.25 -22.30
C ALA A 223 8.60 1.66 -21.79
N LEU A 224 7.87 1.75 -20.66
CA LEU A 224 7.54 3.01 -19.99
C LEU A 224 8.62 3.45 -18.97
N ASP A 225 9.76 2.75 -18.88
CA ASP A 225 10.78 2.96 -17.84
C ASP A 225 10.20 2.90 -16.42
N ILE A 226 9.19 2.04 -16.22
CA ILE A 226 8.53 1.82 -14.94
C ILE A 226 9.10 0.55 -14.31
N PRO A 227 10.02 0.64 -13.33
CA PRO A 227 10.49 -0.55 -12.62
C PRO A 227 9.33 -1.18 -11.84
N ALA A 228 8.84 -2.32 -12.32
CA ALA A 228 7.64 -2.99 -11.78
C ALA A 228 7.74 -3.34 -10.29
N GLY A 229 8.95 -3.51 -9.76
CA GLY A 229 9.20 -3.74 -8.33
C GLY A 229 9.03 -2.49 -7.45
N ASP A 230 9.18 -1.29 -8.04
CA ASP A 230 9.11 -0.02 -7.31
C ASP A 230 7.74 0.65 -7.45
N VAL A 231 6.95 0.22 -8.45
CA VAL A 231 5.59 0.73 -8.65
C VAL A 231 4.59 -0.07 -7.85
N ARG A 232 3.79 0.66 -7.08
CA ARG A 232 2.71 0.08 -6.31
C ARG A 232 1.36 0.44 -6.93
N HIS A 233 0.47 -0.54 -6.94
CA HIS A 233 -0.88 -0.42 -7.45
C HIS A 233 -1.91 -0.54 -6.31
N PRO A 234 -2.97 0.29 -6.32
CA PRO A 234 -4.11 0.10 -5.44
C PRO A 234 -4.77 -1.27 -5.62
N ALA A 235 -4.91 -2.02 -4.54
CA ALA A 235 -5.70 -3.24 -4.47
C ALA A 235 -6.77 -3.14 -3.39
N VAL A 236 -7.95 -3.70 -3.67
CA VAL A 236 -9.11 -3.68 -2.78
C VAL A 236 -9.26 -5.05 -2.12
N PHE A 237 -9.20 -5.08 -0.80
CA PHE A 237 -9.22 -6.31 0.03
C PHE A 237 -10.57 -6.58 0.70
N GLY A 238 -11.57 -5.76 0.37
CA GLY A 238 -12.92 -5.84 0.92
C GLY A 238 -13.77 -4.62 0.55
N PRO A 239 -15.02 -4.51 1.05
CA PRO A 239 -15.86 -3.35 0.81
C PRO A 239 -15.15 -2.06 1.22
N LEU A 240 -15.07 -1.10 0.29
CA LEU A 240 -14.44 0.18 0.55
C LEU A 240 -15.26 0.98 1.57
N ALA A 241 -14.57 1.55 2.55
CA ALA A 241 -15.14 2.50 3.47
C ALA A 241 -14.23 3.73 3.60
N ARG A 242 -14.80 4.81 4.14
CA ARG A 242 -14.10 6.07 4.35
C ARG A 242 -14.28 6.51 5.80
N SER A 243 -13.42 5.98 6.67
CA SER A 243 -13.35 6.30 8.10
C SER A 243 -12.87 7.73 8.40
N ARG A 244 -12.13 8.36 7.48
CA ARG A 244 -11.52 9.70 7.64
C ARG A 244 -11.69 10.60 6.40
N PRO A 245 -11.62 11.93 6.52
CA PRO A 245 -11.57 12.82 5.36
C PRO A 245 -10.38 12.48 4.45
N LEU A 246 -10.58 12.54 3.13
CA LEU A 246 -9.50 12.28 2.18
C LEU A 246 -8.58 13.49 2.05
N VAL A 247 -9.15 14.68 1.86
CA VAL A 247 -8.40 15.88 1.47
C VAL A 247 -8.66 17.09 2.37
N ALA A 248 -9.40 16.94 3.47
CA ALA A 248 -9.79 18.10 4.30
C ALA A 248 -8.58 18.89 4.80
N HIS A 249 -7.58 18.21 5.36
CA HIS A 249 -6.30 18.82 5.76
C HIS A 249 -5.55 19.58 4.65
N GLU A 250 -5.78 19.27 3.37
CA GLU A 250 -5.18 20.01 2.24
C GLU A 250 -5.94 21.29 1.93
N VAL A 251 -7.24 21.33 2.24
CA VAL A 251 -8.12 22.50 2.04
C VAL A 251 -8.11 23.43 3.26
N ASP A 252 -7.90 22.87 4.45
CA ASP A 252 -7.84 23.63 5.70
C ASP A 252 -6.55 24.46 5.83
N PHE A 253 -5.56 24.17 4.98
CA PHE A 253 -4.29 24.90 4.85
C PHE A 253 -4.40 26.01 3.79
#